data_AF-A0A1A0LRZ2-F1
#
_entry.id   AF-A0A1A0LRZ2-F1
#
_cell.length_a   1.000
_cell.length_b   1.000
_cell.length_c   1.000
_cell.angle_alpha   90.00
_cell.angle_beta   90.00
_cell.angle_gamma   90.00
#
_symmetry.space_group_name_H-M   'P 1'
#
loop_
_entity.id
_entity.type
_entity.pdbx_description
1 polymer ?
#
loop_
_entity_poly.entity_id
_entity_poly.type
_entity_poly.pdbx_seq_one_letter_code
_entity_poly.pdbx_strand_id
1 'polypeptide(L)'
;MTQHDERAQAPDAESLARSMLQLMGHGDDEDHAHPASDAPTNGSWSKAPDFAGDPVRLAAVREATAADRQRYLTSGLVPVDCRFCHSTVAVKKLGPEHTAVQWNSEATARCAYFSEIRAEGGDPSRSRSCPKMSDSIKHAVAEGCLEEFSTAPSPGDG
;
A
#
# COMPACT_ATOMS: atom_id res chain seq x y z
N MET A 1 46.09 6.48 31.69
CA MET A 1 45.29 6.97 30.55
C MET A 1 45.69 6.07 29.39
N THR A 2 44.86 5.18 28.83
CA THR A 2 43.41 5.21 28.69
C THR A 2 42.95 3.76 28.48
N GLN A 3 42.04 3.26 29.32
CA GLN A 3 41.30 2.04 29.03
C GLN A 3 40.38 2.38 27.84
N HIS A 4 40.58 1.75 26.69
CA HIS A 4 39.66 1.86 25.57
C HIS A 4 38.61 0.76 25.69
N ASP A 5 37.37 1.21 25.76
CA ASP A 5 36.13 0.47 25.96
C ASP A 5 35.85 -0.46 24.76
N GLU A 6 36.06 -1.76 24.91
CA GLU A 6 35.84 -2.80 23.89
C GLU A 6 34.36 -3.22 23.73
N ARG A 7 33.37 -2.36 24.02
CA ARG A 7 31.94 -2.74 24.02
C ARG A 7 31.08 -2.28 22.84
N ALA A 8 31.62 -1.94 21.67
CA ALA A 8 30.75 -1.52 20.56
C ALA A 8 31.25 -1.77 19.13
N GLN A 9 31.89 -2.90 18.83
CA GLN A 9 32.03 -3.31 17.42
C GLN A 9 30.82 -4.15 17.02
N ALA A 10 29.96 -3.60 16.15
CA ALA A 10 28.82 -4.33 15.60
C ALA A 10 29.31 -5.61 14.89
N PRO A 11 28.64 -6.77 15.10
CA PRO A 11 29.06 -8.03 14.50
C PRO A 11 29.04 -7.94 12.97
N ASP A 12 30.03 -8.56 12.34
CA ASP A 12 30.13 -8.69 10.88
C ASP A 12 28.90 -9.44 10.33
N ALA A 13 28.45 -9.03 9.14
CA ALA A 13 27.22 -9.52 8.52
C ALA A 13 27.21 -11.04 8.32
N GLU A 14 28.37 -11.63 8.04
CA GLU A 14 28.51 -13.07 7.80
C GLU A 14 28.42 -13.88 9.11
N SER A 15 28.93 -13.30 10.20
CA SER A 15 28.80 -13.84 11.57
C SER A 15 27.35 -13.82 12.03
N LEU A 16 26.66 -12.71 11.78
CA LEU A 16 25.23 -12.58 12.10
C LEU A 16 24.40 -13.60 11.30
N ALA A 17 24.68 -13.78 10.01
CA ALA A 17 23.99 -14.75 9.15
C ALA A 17 24.19 -16.19 9.64
N ARG A 18 25.42 -16.59 10.02
CA ARG A 18 25.71 -17.91 10.59
C ARG A 18 25.01 -18.14 11.94
N SER A 19 25.00 -17.13 12.81
CA SER A 19 24.30 -17.21 14.10
C SER A 19 22.78 -17.35 13.92
N MET A 20 22.20 -16.62 12.96
CA MET A 20 20.78 -16.75 12.60
C MET A 20 20.45 -18.12 12.04
N LEU A 21 21.30 -18.68 11.17
CA LEU A 21 21.15 -20.04 10.63
C LEU A 21 21.27 -21.13 11.71
N GLN A 22 22.09 -20.91 12.74
CA GLN A 22 22.20 -21.83 13.89
C GLN A 22 20.99 -21.74 14.82
N LEU A 23 20.41 -20.56 14.99
CA LEU A 23 19.19 -20.37 15.80
C LEU A 23 17.95 -20.95 15.10
N MET A 24 17.90 -20.85 13.77
CA MET A 24 16.91 -21.45 12.89
C MET A 24 17.28 -22.90 12.53
N GLY A 25 17.61 -23.72 13.53
CA GLY A 25 18.19 -25.06 13.37
C GLY A 25 17.62 -25.88 12.20
N HIS A 26 18.46 -26.76 11.63
CA HIS A 26 18.02 -27.78 10.66
C HIS A 26 16.80 -28.51 11.22
N GLY A 27 15.62 -28.17 10.72
CA GLY A 27 14.39 -28.89 11.01
C GLY A 27 14.47 -30.23 10.30
N ASP A 28 14.86 -31.27 11.03
CA ASP A 28 14.34 -32.60 10.77
C ASP A 28 12.85 -32.56 11.15
N ASP A 29 12.00 -32.14 10.20
CA ASP A 29 10.55 -32.27 10.29
C ASP A 29 10.20 -33.77 10.17
N GLU A 30 10.15 -34.47 11.30
CA GLU A 30 9.50 -35.78 11.39
C GLU A 30 7.97 -35.64 11.17
N ASP A 31 7.51 -36.13 10.01
CA ASP A 31 6.18 -36.65 9.70
C ASP A 31 4.95 -36.02 10.38
N HIS A 32 4.47 -34.92 9.80
CA HIS A 32 3.04 -34.58 9.80
C HIS A 32 2.49 -34.69 8.39
N ALA A 33 2.03 -35.89 8.05
CA ALA A 33 1.33 -36.18 6.80
C ALA A 33 0.03 -35.37 6.70
N HIS A 34 0.10 -34.23 6.01
CA HIS A 34 -1.07 -33.53 5.52
C HIS A 34 -1.53 -34.20 4.21
N PRO A 35 -2.79 -34.65 4.09
CA PRO A 35 -3.27 -35.18 2.82
C PRO A 35 -3.21 -34.06 1.78
N ALA A 36 -2.47 -34.32 0.70
CA ALA A 36 -2.36 -33.42 -0.44
C ALA A 36 -3.78 -33.16 -1.00
N SER A 37 -4.23 -31.91 -0.91
CA SER A 37 -5.43 -31.47 -1.59
C SER A 37 -5.03 -31.00 -2.98
N ASP A 38 -5.26 -31.84 -3.98
CA ASP A 38 -5.16 -31.48 -5.40
C ASP A 38 -6.31 -30.54 -5.78
N ALA A 39 -6.17 -29.26 -5.43
CA ALA A 39 -6.96 -28.19 -6.00
C ALA A 39 -6.13 -26.89 -5.98
N PRO A 40 -6.19 -26.03 -7.02
CA PRO A 40 -5.46 -24.78 -7.04
C PRO A 40 -6.04 -23.87 -5.95
N THR A 41 -5.35 -23.79 -4.81
CA THR A 41 -5.74 -22.94 -3.69
C THR A 41 -5.40 -21.50 -4.06
N ASN A 42 -6.38 -20.79 -4.60
CA ASN A 42 -6.30 -19.34 -4.65
C ASN A 42 -6.50 -18.82 -3.20
N GLY A 43 -5.43 -18.89 -2.40
CA GLY A 43 -5.17 -18.11 -1.20
C GLY A 43 -6.22 -18.13 -0.09
N SER A 44 -6.56 -19.29 0.48
CA SER A 44 -7.21 -19.33 1.79
C SER A 44 -6.15 -19.12 2.87
N TRP A 45 -6.21 -18.00 3.61
CA TRP A 45 -5.45 -17.86 4.85
C TRP A 45 -5.82 -19.03 5.76
N SER A 46 -4.84 -19.85 6.16
CA SER A 46 -5.02 -21.11 6.91
C SER A 46 -5.84 -21.00 8.21
N LYS A 47 -6.13 -19.79 8.69
CA LYS A 47 -6.93 -19.52 9.90
C LYS A 47 -8.32 -18.95 9.61
N ALA A 48 -8.63 -18.59 8.36
CA ALA A 48 -9.91 -18.02 7.97
C ALA A 48 -10.84 -19.14 7.45
N PRO A 49 -12.07 -19.28 7.96
CA PRO A 49 -13.05 -20.20 7.40
C PRO A 49 -13.40 -19.80 5.96
N ASP A 50 -13.53 -20.79 5.06
CA ASP A 50 -13.90 -20.57 3.65
C ASP A 50 -15.42 -20.44 3.40
N PHE A 51 -16.22 -20.80 4.42
CA PHE A 51 -17.69 -20.85 4.36
C PHE A 51 -18.25 -21.66 3.18
N ALA A 52 -17.52 -22.66 2.67
CA ALA A 52 -17.92 -23.41 1.47
C ALA A 52 -19.28 -24.13 1.61
N GLY A 53 -19.65 -24.55 2.83
CA GLY A 53 -20.94 -25.18 3.13
C GLY A 53 -22.11 -24.21 3.35
N ASP A 54 -21.87 -22.89 3.31
CA ASP A 54 -22.88 -21.86 3.57
C ASP A 54 -22.77 -20.72 2.54
N PRO A 55 -23.44 -20.84 1.39
CA PRO A 55 -23.33 -19.86 0.31
C PRO A 55 -23.86 -18.47 0.70
N VAL A 56 -24.83 -18.41 1.62
CA VAL A 56 -25.39 -17.14 2.11
C VAL A 56 -24.35 -16.42 2.96
N ARG A 57 -23.71 -17.12 3.89
CA ARG A 57 -22.65 -16.55 4.73
C ARG A 57 -21.42 -16.17 3.91
N LEU A 58 -21.03 -16.98 2.93
CA LEU A 58 -19.95 -16.65 2.01
C LEU A 58 -20.22 -15.35 1.24
N ALA A 59 -21.45 -15.18 0.72
CA ALA A 59 -21.85 -13.94 0.05
C ALA A 59 -21.81 -12.73 0.99
N ALA A 60 -22.35 -12.86 2.21
CA ALA A 60 -22.33 -11.81 3.22
C ALA A 60 -20.90 -11.38 3.60
N VAL A 61 -19.97 -12.33 3.76
CA VAL A 61 -18.57 -12.04 4.06
C VAL A 61 -17.87 -11.33 2.89
N ARG A 62 -18.16 -11.72 1.65
CA ARG A 62 -17.62 -11.05 0.45
C ARG A 62 -18.11 -9.61 0.35
N GLU A 63 -19.40 -9.38 0.58
CA GLU A 63 -19.99 -8.04 0.59
C GLU A 63 -19.40 -7.17 1.70
N ALA A 64 -19.32 -7.70 2.93
CA ALA A 64 -18.69 -6.99 4.04
C ALA A 64 -17.23 -6.64 3.76
N THR A 65 -16.47 -7.57 3.17
CA THR A 65 -15.07 -7.34 2.76
C THR A 65 -14.96 -6.27 1.68
N ALA A 66 -15.88 -6.26 0.70
CA ALA A 66 -15.90 -5.25 -0.35
C ALA A 66 -16.25 -3.86 0.22
N ALA A 67 -17.23 -3.78 1.12
CA ALA A 67 -17.63 -2.54 1.79
C ALA A 67 -16.50 -2.00 2.70
N ASP A 68 -15.81 -2.88 3.41
CA ASP A 68 -14.65 -2.54 4.23
C ASP A 68 -13.50 -1.99 3.36
N ARG A 69 -13.13 -2.72 2.30
CA ARG A 69 -12.12 -2.27 1.32
C ARG A 69 -12.48 -0.90 0.74
N GLN A 70 -13.74 -0.69 0.36
CA GLN A 70 -14.19 0.59 -0.18
C GLN A 70 -14.00 1.72 0.84
N ARG A 71 -14.40 1.51 2.11
CA ARG A 71 -14.17 2.48 3.18
C ARG A 71 -12.69 2.81 3.35
N TYR A 72 -11.83 1.79 3.46
CA TYR A 72 -10.38 2.00 3.63
C TYR A 72 -9.75 2.77 2.47
N LEU A 73 -10.12 2.45 1.23
CA LEU A 73 -9.50 3.05 0.05
C LEU A 73 -10.03 4.44 -0.29
N THR A 74 -11.26 4.80 0.12
CA THR A 74 -11.91 6.04 -0.34
C THR A 74 -12.28 7.04 0.76
N SER A 75 -12.24 6.66 2.04
CA SER A 75 -12.67 7.54 3.13
C SER A 75 -11.86 8.85 3.20
N GLY A 76 -12.57 9.96 2.97
CA GLY A 76 -12.00 11.31 3.02
C GLY A 76 -11.15 11.69 1.83
N LEU A 77 -11.15 10.89 0.76
CA LEU A 77 -10.53 11.29 -0.50
C LEU A 77 -11.53 12.08 -1.35
N VAL A 78 -11.05 13.18 -1.92
CA VAL A 78 -11.82 14.05 -2.81
C VAL A 78 -11.19 13.96 -4.21
N PRO A 79 -11.99 13.84 -5.28
CA PRO A 79 -11.46 13.87 -6.64
C PRO A 79 -10.89 15.27 -6.96
N VAL A 80 -9.69 15.31 -7.52
CA VAL A 80 -9.04 16.53 -8.02
C VAL A 80 -8.60 16.30 -9.45
N ASP A 81 -8.98 17.22 -10.33
CA ASP A 81 -8.60 17.19 -11.73
C ASP A 81 -7.31 17.95 -11.97
N CYS A 82 -6.42 17.37 -12.78
CA CYS A 82 -5.26 18.09 -13.29
C CYS A 82 -5.74 19.23 -14.19
N ARG A 83 -5.39 20.47 -13.86
CA ARG A 83 -5.74 21.64 -14.69
C ARG A 83 -4.99 21.69 -16.03
N PHE A 84 -4.00 20.83 -16.22
CA PHE A 84 -3.21 20.74 -17.46
C PHE A 84 -3.72 19.65 -18.41
N CYS A 85 -3.95 18.43 -17.92
CA CYS A 85 -4.29 17.28 -18.74
C CYS A 85 -5.61 16.59 -18.34
N HIS A 86 -6.34 17.13 -17.36
CA HIS A 86 -7.65 16.66 -16.91
C HIS A 86 -7.71 15.21 -16.42
N SER A 87 -6.57 14.60 -16.07
CA SER A 87 -6.59 13.33 -15.33
C SER A 87 -7.09 13.57 -13.92
N THR A 88 -8.05 12.78 -13.46
CA THR A 88 -8.62 12.86 -12.10
C THR A 88 -7.88 11.91 -11.15
N VAL A 89 -7.45 12.42 -10.00
CA VAL A 89 -6.87 11.61 -8.91
C VAL A 89 -7.66 11.84 -7.62
N ALA A 90 -7.58 10.88 -6.70
CA ALA A 90 -8.24 11.01 -5.40
C ALA A 90 -7.22 11.54 -4.38
N VAL A 91 -7.56 12.61 -3.66
CA VAL A 91 -6.63 13.35 -2.80
C VAL A 91 -7.20 13.55 -1.40
N LYS A 92 -6.35 13.39 -0.39
CA LYS A 92 -6.66 13.72 1.00
C LYS A 92 -5.48 14.47 1.62
N LYS A 93 -5.73 15.64 2.19
CA LYS A 93 -4.72 16.34 3.01
C LYS A 93 -4.76 15.82 4.44
N LEU A 94 -3.60 15.41 4.94
CA LEU A 94 -3.38 14.95 6.31
C LEU A 94 -2.64 16.00 7.16
N GLY A 95 -2.19 17.07 6.52
CA GLY A 95 -1.53 18.23 7.13
C GLY A 95 -0.90 19.13 6.07
N PRO A 96 -0.23 20.23 6.45
CA PRO A 96 0.29 21.22 5.49
C PRO A 96 1.31 20.59 4.52
N GLU A 97 2.20 19.76 5.04
CA GLU A 97 3.23 19.06 4.27
C GLU A 97 2.82 17.64 3.83
N HIS A 98 1.69 17.12 4.34
CA HIS A 98 1.27 15.74 4.12
C HIS A 98 0.02 15.65 3.25
N THR A 99 0.19 15.10 2.05
CA THR A 99 -0.89 14.87 1.08
C THR A 99 -0.86 13.41 0.64
N ALA A 100 -1.96 12.68 0.85
CA ALA A 100 -2.17 11.39 0.24
C ALA A 100 -2.79 11.60 -1.15
N VAL A 101 -2.14 11.05 -2.18
CA VAL A 101 -2.62 11.10 -3.57
C VAL A 101 -2.72 9.68 -4.10
N GLN A 102 -3.93 9.25 -4.44
CA GLN A 102 -4.17 7.97 -5.05
C GLN A 102 -4.36 8.13 -6.56
N TRP A 103 -3.47 7.46 -7.29
CA TRP A 103 -3.52 7.34 -8.74
C TRP A 103 -4.19 6.02 -9.11
N ASN A 104 -5.18 6.07 -10.01
CA ASN A 104 -5.72 4.89 -10.64
C ASN A 104 -5.07 4.67 -12.02
N SER A 105 -5.34 3.50 -12.62
CA SER A 105 -4.78 3.12 -13.93
C SER A 105 -5.15 4.11 -15.03
N GLU A 106 -6.38 4.61 -15.04
CA GLU A 106 -6.91 5.56 -16.02
C GLU A 106 -6.20 6.92 -15.95
N ALA A 107 -6.06 7.49 -14.75
CA ALA A 107 -5.36 8.75 -14.50
C ALA A 107 -3.88 8.66 -14.90
N THR A 108 -3.26 7.52 -14.56
CA THR A 108 -1.85 7.25 -14.89
C THR A 108 -1.65 7.13 -16.40
N ALA A 109 -2.60 6.52 -17.11
CA ALA A 109 -2.55 6.38 -18.57
C ALA A 109 -2.77 7.72 -19.29
N ARG A 110 -3.66 8.59 -18.78
CA ARG A 110 -3.99 9.89 -19.43
C ARG A 110 -3.05 11.03 -19.07
N CYS A 111 -2.28 10.93 -17.99
CA CYS A 111 -1.38 11.98 -17.56
C CYS A 111 -0.32 12.33 -18.61
N ALA A 112 -0.38 13.55 -19.17
CA ALA A 112 0.56 14.02 -20.18
C ALA A 112 2.04 13.94 -19.74
N TYR A 113 2.36 14.33 -18.50
CA TYR A 113 3.71 14.23 -17.95
C TYR A 113 4.22 12.78 -17.90
N PHE A 114 3.37 11.83 -17.52
CA PHE A 114 3.76 10.42 -17.51
C PHE A 114 3.86 9.85 -18.92
N SER A 115 3.07 10.36 -19.87
CA SER A 115 3.21 10.00 -21.29
C SER A 115 4.53 10.48 -21.87
N GLU A 116 5.00 11.68 -21.51
CA GLU A 116 6.33 12.19 -21.89
C GLU A 116 7.45 11.28 -21.35
N ILE A 117 7.40 10.93 -20.06
CA ILE A 117 8.37 10.00 -19.45
C ILE A 117 8.41 8.67 -20.22
N ARG A 118 7.25 8.10 -20.57
CA ARG A 118 7.19 6.85 -21.35
C ARG A 118 7.77 7.02 -22.75
N ALA A 119 7.52 8.15 -23.41
CA ALA A 119 8.04 8.44 -24.74
C ALA A 119 9.58 8.56 -24.75
N GLU A 120 10.17 9.04 -23.65
CA GLU A 120 11.61 9.07 -23.43
C GLU A 120 12.20 7.71 -23.03
N GLY A 121 11.36 6.66 -22.92
CA GLY A 121 11.77 5.31 -22.51
C GLY A 121 11.89 5.13 -20.99
N GLY A 122 11.41 6.09 -20.19
CA GLY A 122 11.38 6.01 -18.74
C GLY A 122 10.15 5.29 -18.17
N ASP A 123 10.22 4.96 -16.88
CA ASP A 123 9.10 4.39 -16.11
C ASP A 123 8.48 5.47 -15.19
N PRO A 124 7.22 5.87 -15.40
CA PRO A 124 6.52 6.85 -14.56
C PRO A 124 6.47 6.46 -13.09
N SER A 125 6.52 5.16 -12.77
CA SER A 125 6.51 4.66 -11.39
C SER A 125 7.75 5.06 -10.59
N ARG A 126 8.83 5.45 -11.29
CA ARG A 126 10.07 5.97 -10.67
C ARG A 126 10.02 7.48 -10.44
N SER A 127 9.03 8.18 -10.99
CA SER A 127 8.82 9.60 -10.73
C SER A 127 8.15 9.79 -9.37
N ARG A 128 8.51 10.85 -8.64
CA ARG A 128 7.90 11.13 -7.32
C ARG A 128 6.40 11.43 -7.44
N SER A 129 6.03 12.23 -8.44
CA SER A 129 4.64 12.59 -8.79
C SER A 129 4.64 13.43 -10.07
N CYS A 130 3.45 13.68 -10.64
CA CYS A 130 3.29 14.68 -11.68
C CYS A 130 3.34 16.11 -11.08
N PRO A 131 4.30 16.98 -11.50
CA PRO A 131 4.41 18.33 -10.94
C PRO A 131 3.17 19.18 -11.26
N LYS A 132 2.58 19.03 -12.45
CA LYS A 132 1.34 19.74 -12.84
C LYS A 132 0.14 19.33 -11.98
N MET A 133 0.09 18.06 -11.56
CA MET A 133 -0.92 17.59 -10.61
C MET A 133 -0.71 18.20 -9.23
N SER A 134 0.53 18.21 -8.73
CA SER A 134 0.86 18.82 -7.44
C SER A 134 0.47 20.30 -7.38
N ASP A 135 0.67 21.05 -8.45
CA ASP A 135 0.22 22.45 -8.53
C ASP A 135 -1.31 22.57 -8.59
N SER A 136 -1.98 21.65 -9.29
CA SER A 136 -3.45 21.60 -9.32
C SER A 136 -4.04 21.33 -7.93
N ILE A 137 -3.40 20.46 -7.14
CA ILE A 137 -3.80 20.19 -5.75
C ILE A 137 -3.62 21.42 -4.87
N LYS A 138 -2.47 22.11 -4.95
CA LYS A 138 -2.26 23.37 -4.20
C LYS A 138 -3.32 24.41 -4.54
N HIS A 139 -3.67 24.53 -5.82
CA HIS A 139 -4.73 25.43 -6.26
C HIS A 139 -6.10 25.01 -5.71
N ALA A 140 -6.43 23.72 -5.72
CA ALA A 140 -7.68 23.24 -5.14
C ALA A 140 -7.80 23.56 -3.64
N VAL A 141 -6.69 23.52 -2.89
CA VAL A 141 -6.66 23.96 -1.49
C VAL A 141 -6.87 25.48 -1.38
N ALA A 142 -6.18 26.27 -2.19
CA ALA A 142 -6.27 27.73 -2.16
C ALA A 142 -7.69 28.25 -2.50
N GLU A 143 -8.39 27.58 -3.40
CA GLU A 143 -9.78 27.90 -3.77
C GLU A 143 -10.82 27.32 -2.79
N GLY A 144 -10.40 26.53 -1.80
CA GLY A 144 -11.29 25.86 -0.85
C GLY A 144 -12.03 24.64 -1.43
N CYS A 145 -11.68 24.19 -2.64
CA CYS A 145 -12.22 22.96 -3.25
C CYS A 145 -11.67 21.69 -2.58
N LEU A 146 -10.52 21.77 -1.92
CA LEU A 146 -9.91 20.69 -1.14
C LEU A 146 -9.58 21.21 0.26
N GLU A 147 -10.01 20.49 1.30
CA GLU A 147 -9.69 20.84 2.69
C GLU A 147 -8.17 20.76 2.92
N GLU A 148 -7.60 21.73 3.64
CA GLU A 148 -6.18 21.71 4.03
C GLU A 148 -5.86 20.62 5.06
N PHE A 149 -6.87 20.22 5.84
CA PHE A 149 -6.84 19.10 6.77
C PHE A 149 -8.15 18.35 6.64
N SER A 150 -8.09 17.08 6.24
CA SER A 150 -9.29 16.28 6.10
C SER A 150 -9.91 15.98 7.46
N THR A 151 -11.19 16.30 7.59
CA THR A 151 -11.99 16.01 8.79
C THR A 151 -12.61 14.59 8.78
N ALA A 152 -12.42 13.84 7.70
CA ALA A 152 -13.01 12.52 7.54
C ALA A 152 -12.44 11.51 8.56
N PRO A 153 -13.30 10.73 9.24
CA PRO A 153 -12.89 9.77 10.25
C PRO A 153 -11.99 8.69 9.67
N SER A 154 -11.13 8.12 10.53
CA SER A 154 -10.29 7.00 10.12
C SER A 154 -11.19 5.81 9.74
N PRO A 155 -10.85 5.03 8.71
CA PRO A 155 -11.72 3.97 8.20
C PRO A 155 -12.07 2.85 9.20
N GLY A 156 -11.38 2.77 10.34
CA GLY A 156 -11.56 1.76 11.39
C GLY A 156 -12.40 2.19 12.60
N ASP A 157 -12.88 3.44 12.66
CA ASP A 157 -13.59 3.99 13.84
C ASP A 157 -15.13 3.88 13.74
N GLY A 158 -15.68 3.02 12.86
CA GLY A 158 -17.11 2.93 12.56
C GLY A 158 -17.69 1.52 12.60
#